data_AF-A0A1Q9D751-F1
#
_entry.id   AF-A0A1Q9D751-F1
#
_cell.length_a   1.000
_cell.length_b   1.000
_cell.length_c   1.000
_cell.angle_alpha   90.00
_cell.angle_beta   90.00
_cell.angle_gamma   90.00
#
_symmetry.space_group_name_H-M   'P 1'
#
loop_
_entity.id
_entity.type
_entity.pdbx_description
1 polymer ?
#
loop_
_entity_poly.entity_id
_entity_poly.type
_entity_poly.pdbx_seq_one_letter_code
_entity_poly.pdbx_strand_id
1 'polypeptide(L)'
;MAHVRRTVLLGLRASRHFGFRASTPRFSSLLSQLPDFEEGRRAVAEQRYADALPMLRRAAEVADAYFPPDAGAERAECHLVLGSCLWMQGLFAEAAQHFSGKDSEQLQFAAARTFFELGDFNQASALARGLKSSASLRTYGHLILGAVQVATGDGEAVSTDDLSLEAQCIAKLNELVGEALSEGAGAPPTAAKLTGSPLAQLVGLEEGDPEISAETRLVLRCTLGELAVHGGVDEPWVRQALVSALSDFDGLQPRDPTLRPFVFRALAALAGVTNQKGDAITAEGRRLLVALPWLRSASPGLYRTALDHVEKYKTSGQRAETWRSWVSEGLAKMLSEGRHAEQRKAEIHALQAEVKHSSTSARRWALLWVPPPLAGIE
;
A
#
# COMPACT_ATOMS: atom_id res chain seq x y z
N MET A 1 -37.45 -30.34 -11.34
CA MET A 1 -37.67 -29.79 -9.99
C MET A 1 -36.59 -30.32 -9.04
N ALA A 2 -35.38 -29.77 -9.10
CA ALA A 2 -34.32 -30.01 -8.14
C ALA A 2 -33.28 -28.90 -8.28
N HIS A 3 -33.27 -27.92 -7.39
CA HIS A 3 -32.12 -27.05 -7.09
C HIS A 3 -32.49 -26.00 -6.04
N VAL A 4 -32.49 -26.40 -4.75
CA VAL A 4 -32.19 -25.48 -3.65
C VAL A 4 -31.59 -26.33 -2.53
N ARG A 5 -30.30 -26.15 -2.26
CA ARG A 5 -29.58 -26.33 -0.96
C ARG A 5 -28.11 -26.64 -1.22
N ARG A 6 -27.30 -25.59 -1.26
CA ARG A 6 -25.91 -25.63 -0.78
C ARG A 6 -25.49 -24.19 -0.46
N THR A 7 -25.82 -23.80 0.76
CA THR A 7 -25.34 -22.57 1.39
C THR A 7 -24.40 -23.01 2.51
N VAL A 8 -23.29 -22.29 2.62
CA VAL A 8 -22.36 -22.23 3.77
C VAL A 8 -21.52 -23.49 4.01
N LEU A 9 -20.27 -23.46 3.52
CA LEU A 9 -19.10 -24.05 4.18
C LEU A 9 -17.85 -23.75 3.32
N LEU A 10 -17.39 -22.50 3.34
CA LEU A 10 -16.04 -22.11 2.90
C LEU A 10 -15.75 -20.73 3.49
N GLY A 11 -15.40 -20.72 4.78
CA GLY A 11 -15.05 -19.51 5.51
C GLY A 11 -14.30 -19.95 6.74
N LEU A 12 -12.99 -20.23 6.56
CA LEU A 12 -11.96 -20.39 7.59
C LEU A 12 -10.68 -20.85 6.87
N ARG A 13 -10.05 -19.96 6.09
CA ARG A 13 -8.64 -20.07 5.69
C ARG A 13 -8.18 -18.73 5.12
N ALA A 14 -6.96 -18.35 5.49
CA ALA A 14 -6.22 -17.16 5.07
C ALA A 14 -6.48 -15.85 5.82
N SER A 15 -6.29 -15.86 7.14
CA SER A 15 -5.71 -14.71 7.85
C SER A 15 -4.30 -15.08 8.30
N ARG A 16 -3.37 -15.18 7.34
CA ARG A 16 -1.94 -14.97 7.64
C ARG A 16 -1.70 -13.46 7.52
N HIS A 17 -2.30 -12.69 8.42
CA HIS A 17 -1.75 -11.37 8.72
C HIS A 17 -0.37 -11.58 9.33
N PHE A 18 0.56 -10.66 9.09
CA PHE A 18 1.90 -10.60 9.66
C PHE A 18 1.87 -10.94 11.16
N GLY A 19 1.91 -12.24 11.44
CA GLY A 19 1.82 -12.78 12.75
C GLY A 19 3.24 -12.78 13.24
N PHE A 20 3.53 -11.92 14.22
CA PHE A 20 4.62 -12.15 15.16
C PHE A 20 4.45 -13.61 15.65
N ARG A 21 5.12 -14.56 15.01
CA ARG A 21 5.22 -15.90 15.56
C ARG A 21 6.14 -15.74 16.75
N ALA A 22 5.55 -15.79 17.94
CA ALA A 22 6.29 -15.91 19.19
C ALA A 22 7.18 -17.16 19.08
N SER A 23 8.43 -16.94 18.71
CA SER A 23 9.48 -17.95 18.78
C SER A 23 9.70 -18.30 20.25
N THR A 24 9.89 -19.59 20.49
CA THR A 24 10.01 -20.26 21.79
C THR A 24 10.95 -19.52 22.76
N PRO A 25 10.66 -19.48 24.07
CA PRO A 25 11.39 -18.67 25.04
C PRO A 25 12.80 -19.21 25.23
N ARG A 26 13.79 -18.53 24.67
CA ARG A 26 15.21 -18.74 24.97
C ARG A 26 15.70 -17.54 25.75
N PHE A 27 15.80 -17.71 27.07
CA PHE A 27 16.16 -16.67 28.05
C PHE A 27 15.15 -15.51 28.07
N SER A 28 14.81 -14.98 29.25
CA SER A 28 13.93 -13.80 29.33
C SER A 28 14.67 -12.64 28.65
N SER A 29 14.28 -12.28 27.41
CA SER A 29 14.85 -11.13 26.73
C SER A 29 14.66 -9.90 27.62
N LEU A 30 15.60 -8.95 27.61
CA LEU A 30 15.45 -7.72 28.41
C LEU A 30 14.14 -6.98 28.06
N LEU A 31 13.68 -7.10 26.81
CA LEU A 31 12.40 -6.57 26.34
C LEU A 31 11.18 -7.21 27.03
N SER A 32 11.23 -8.50 27.35
CA SER A 32 10.15 -9.19 28.07
C SER A 32 9.94 -8.66 29.50
N GLN A 33 10.92 -7.90 30.03
CA GLN A 33 10.84 -7.23 31.33
C GLN A 33 10.22 -5.83 31.23
N LEU A 34 9.93 -5.34 30.02
CA LEU A 34 9.29 -4.04 29.78
C LEU A 34 7.79 -4.26 29.45
N PRO A 35 6.87 -4.05 30.40
CA PRO A 35 5.44 -4.23 30.15
C PRO A 35 4.93 -3.38 28.99
N ASP A 36 5.42 -2.14 28.88
CA ASP A 36 5.11 -1.22 27.78
C ASP A 36 5.50 -1.78 26.41
N PHE A 37 6.62 -2.53 26.31
CA PHE A 37 7.02 -3.14 25.05
C PHE A 37 6.08 -4.29 24.66
N GLU A 38 5.76 -5.18 25.60
CA GLU A 38 4.88 -6.32 25.35
C GLU A 38 3.44 -5.89 25.02
N GLU A 39 2.90 -4.93 25.76
CA GLU A 39 1.57 -4.36 25.50
C GLU A 39 1.55 -3.58 24.18
N GLY A 40 2.60 -2.80 23.91
CA GLY A 40 2.77 -2.08 22.64
C GLY A 40 2.82 -3.03 21.45
N ARG A 41 3.62 -4.10 21.52
CA ARG A 41 3.73 -5.12 20.47
C ARG A 41 2.41 -5.85 20.23
N ARG A 42 1.67 -6.18 21.29
CA ARG A 42 0.33 -6.78 21.17
C ARG A 42 -0.64 -5.83 20.48
N ALA A 43 -0.63 -4.55 20.86
CA ALA A 43 -1.46 -3.55 20.20
C ALA A 43 -1.09 -3.37 18.72
N VAL A 44 0.20 -3.45 18.35
CA VAL A 44 0.64 -3.48 16.93
C VAL A 44 0.08 -4.69 16.19
N ALA A 45 0.15 -5.89 16.78
CA ALA A 45 -0.40 -7.11 16.17
C ALA A 45 -1.93 -7.04 15.97
N GLU A 46 -2.63 -6.30 16.83
CA GLU A 46 -4.07 -6.02 16.73
C GLU A 46 -4.39 -4.79 15.85
N GLN A 47 -3.39 -4.22 15.17
CA GLN A 47 -3.46 -3.02 14.35
C GLN A 47 -4.02 -1.80 15.10
N ARG A 48 -3.82 -1.74 16.42
CA ARG A 48 -4.16 -0.60 17.30
C ARG A 48 -2.96 0.33 17.45
N TYR A 49 -2.48 0.86 16.33
CA TYR A 49 -1.21 1.63 16.29
C TYR A 49 -1.23 2.88 17.17
N ALA A 50 -2.36 3.60 17.21
CA ALA A 50 -2.50 4.79 18.06
C ALA A 50 -2.34 4.48 19.55
N ASP A 51 -2.88 3.33 19.99
CA ASP A 51 -2.74 2.85 21.37
C ASP A 51 -1.31 2.35 21.64
N ALA A 52 -0.71 1.68 20.67
CA ALA A 52 0.64 1.11 20.78
C ALA A 52 1.73 2.18 20.95
N LEU A 53 1.61 3.29 20.22
CA LEU A 53 2.66 4.31 20.11
C LEU A 53 3.16 4.88 21.44
N PRO A 54 2.31 5.37 22.38
CA PRO A 54 2.80 5.91 23.65
C PRO A 54 3.53 4.86 24.51
N MET A 55 3.12 3.59 24.44
CA MET A 55 3.79 2.49 25.17
C MET A 55 5.16 2.20 24.55
N LEU A 56 5.21 2.03 23.22
CA LEU A 56 6.45 1.75 22.51
C LEU A 56 7.49 2.88 22.62
N ARG A 57 7.05 4.15 22.69
CA ARG A 57 7.96 5.28 22.94
C ARG A 57 8.61 5.18 24.31
N ARG A 58 7.85 4.93 25.37
CA ARG A 58 8.40 4.72 26.73
C ARG A 58 9.33 3.51 26.78
N ALA A 59 8.97 2.42 26.12
CA ALA A 59 9.82 1.23 26.05
C ALA A 59 11.16 1.53 25.37
N ALA A 60 11.16 2.28 24.26
CA ALA A 60 12.38 2.67 23.56
C ALA A 60 13.25 3.61 24.41
N GLU A 61 12.65 4.58 25.11
CA GLU A 61 13.36 5.46 26.05
C GLU A 61 14.05 4.63 27.16
N VAL A 62 13.37 3.63 27.71
CA VAL A 62 13.95 2.74 28.72
C VAL A 62 15.07 1.88 28.14
N ALA A 63 14.87 1.31 26.94
CA ALA A 63 15.87 0.48 26.28
C ALA A 63 17.14 1.27 25.94
N ASP A 64 17.02 2.51 25.48
CA ASP A 64 18.17 3.37 25.17
C ASP A 64 18.90 3.81 26.44
N ALA A 65 18.17 4.15 27.52
CA ALA A 65 18.77 4.69 28.74
C ALA A 65 19.36 3.62 29.68
N TYR A 66 18.74 2.43 29.76
CA TYR A 66 19.02 1.48 30.85
C TYR A 66 19.50 0.10 30.39
N PHE A 67 19.33 -0.29 29.12
CA PHE A 67 19.88 -1.58 28.68
C PHE A 67 21.41 -1.50 28.65
N PRO A 68 22.11 -2.62 28.90
CA PRO A 68 23.57 -2.64 28.84
C PRO A 68 24.07 -2.47 27.39
N PRO A 69 25.28 -1.95 27.15
CA PRO A 69 25.74 -1.62 25.80
C PRO A 69 25.72 -2.78 24.80
N ASP A 70 25.90 -4.01 25.28
CA ASP A 70 25.87 -5.26 24.52
C ASP A 70 24.46 -5.74 24.11
N ALA A 71 23.40 -5.18 24.67
CA ALA A 71 21.99 -5.44 24.29
C ALA A 71 21.59 -4.75 22.97
N GLY A 72 22.46 -4.83 21.96
CA GLY A 72 22.26 -4.20 20.65
C GLY A 72 21.07 -4.80 19.91
N ALA A 73 20.86 -6.12 20.00
CA ALA A 73 19.77 -6.82 19.35
C ALA A 73 18.41 -6.44 19.94
N GLU A 74 18.30 -6.35 21.25
CA GLU A 74 17.08 -5.94 21.95
C GLU A 74 16.71 -4.48 21.66
N ARG A 75 17.70 -3.57 21.65
CA ARG A 75 17.44 -2.19 21.23
C ARG A 75 16.99 -2.12 19.77
N ALA A 76 17.61 -2.92 18.89
CA ALA A 76 17.24 -2.98 17.49
C ALA A 76 15.80 -3.47 17.30
N GLU A 77 15.38 -4.53 18.00
CA GLU A 77 13.99 -5.02 17.98
C GLU A 77 13.03 -3.96 18.53
N CYS A 78 13.36 -3.29 19.63
CA CYS A 78 12.53 -2.23 20.21
C CYS A 78 12.26 -1.10 19.20
N HIS A 79 13.33 -0.61 18.57
CA HIS A 79 13.21 0.44 17.55
C HIS A 79 12.56 -0.03 16.26
N LEU A 80 12.75 -1.30 15.86
CA LEU A 80 12.09 -1.85 14.69
C LEU A 80 10.57 -1.85 14.88
N VAL A 81 10.08 -2.25 16.05
CA VAL A 81 8.64 -2.27 16.37
C VAL A 81 8.09 -0.85 16.51
N LEU A 82 8.79 0.05 17.22
CA LEU A 82 8.37 1.45 17.35
C LEU A 82 8.36 2.17 15.99
N GLY A 83 9.46 2.07 15.24
CA GLY A 83 9.59 2.67 13.91
C GLY A 83 8.53 2.12 12.95
N SER A 84 8.22 0.83 13.02
CA SER A 84 7.16 0.23 12.21
C SER A 84 5.76 0.71 12.64
N CYS A 85 5.51 0.89 13.94
CA CYS A 85 4.27 1.50 14.43
C CYS A 85 4.10 2.94 13.91
N LEU A 86 5.17 3.73 13.90
CA LEU A 86 5.20 5.08 13.32
C LEU A 86 4.97 5.04 11.80
N TRP A 87 5.62 4.10 11.10
CA TRP A 87 5.45 3.89 9.65
C TRP A 87 4.00 3.57 9.29
N MET A 88 3.36 2.65 10.02
CA MET A 88 1.94 2.31 9.83
C MET A 88 1.01 3.49 10.17
N GLN A 89 1.46 4.51 10.90
CA GLN A 89 0.69 5.75 11.09
C GLN A 89 0.98 6.82 10.03
N GLY A 90 1.83 6.52 9.04
CA GLY A 90 2.29 7.49 8.04
C GLY A 90 3.30 8.50 8.57
N LEU A 91 3.87 8.29 9.77
CA LEU A 91 4.86 9.17 10.40
C LEU A 91 6.28 8.81 9.93
N PHE A 92 6.54 8.87 8.62
CA PHE A 92 7.77 8.35 8.03
C PHE A 92 9.04 9.06 8.48
N ALA A 93 9.00 10.39 8.66
CA ALA A 93 10.17 11.12 9.14
C ALA A 93 10.58 10.68 10.56
N GLU A 94 9.60 10.44 11.44
CA GLU A 94 9.84 9.91 12.79
C GLU A 94 10.28 8.44 12.74
N ALA A 95 9.64 7.63 11.90
CA ALA A 95 10.02 6.23 11.70
C ALA A 95 11.49 6.10 11.25
N ALA A 96 11.93 6.95 10.33
CA ALA A 96 13.30 6.96 9.82
C ALA A 96 14.33 7.17 10.94
N GLN A 97 14.03 8.02 11.93
CA GLN A 97 14.93 8.28 13.07
C GLN A 97 15.18 7.01 13.89
N HIS A 98 14.16 6.15 14.03
CA HIS A 98 14.28 4.88 14.75
C HIS A 98 14.96 3.78 13.93
N PHE A 99 14.93 3.88 12.60
CA PHE A 99 15.62 2.93 11.73
C PHE A 99 17.09 3.30 11.45
N SER A 100 17.42 4.60 11.47
CA SER A 100 18.75 5.11 11.15
C SER A 100 19.78 4.88 12.26
N GLY A 101 21.03 4.58 11.89
CA GLY A 101 22.17 4.58 12.83
C GLY A 101 22.36 3.31 13.67
N LYS A 102 21.78 2.18 13.27
CA LYS A 102 21.89 0.89 13.98
C LYS A 102 22.39 -0.21 13.02
N ASP A 103 23.27 -1.09 13.50
CA ASP A 103 23.98 -2.12 12.70
C ASP A 103 23.14 -3.39 12.41
N SER A 104 21.86 -3.21 12.06
CA SER A 104 20.96 -4.31 11.70
C SER A 104 20.50 -4.16 10.25
N GLU A 105 20.66 -5.19 9.43
CA GLU A 105 20.16 -5.18 8.05
C GLU A 105 18.62 -5.06 7.99
N GLN A 106 17.89 -5.57 9.00
CA GLN A 106 16.44 -5.36 9.10
C GLN A 106 16.09 -3.87 9.30
N LEU A 107 16.82 -3.18 10.16
CA LEU A 107 16.67 -1.73 10.34
C LEU A 107 17.12 -0.96 9.10
N GLN A 108 18.16 -1.41 8.39
CA GLN A 108 18.56 -0.82 7.11
C GLN A 108 17.47 -0.98 6.05
N PHE A 109 16.82 -2.15 5.96
CA PHE A 109 15.68 -2.35 5.06
C PHE A 109 14.53 -1.42 5.42
N ALA A 110 14.17 -1.36 6.70
CA ALA A 110 13.12 -0.47 7.20
C ALA A 110 13.43 1.01 6.91
N ALA A 111 14.69 1.43 7.10
CA ALA A 111 15.17 2.76 6.75
C ALA A 111 15.08 3.00 5.24
N ALA A 112 15.60 2.09 4.40
CA ALA A 112 15.55 2.21 2.94
C ALA A 112 14.11 2.38 2.45
N ARG A 113 13.20 1.56 2.99
CA ARG A 113 11.77 1.61 2.68
C ARG A 113 11.13 2.92 3.11
N THR A 114 11.56 3.49 4.23
CA THR A 114 11.04 4.75 4.76
C THR A 114 11.56 5.95 3.97
N PHE A 115 12.85 5.96 3.61
CA PHE A 115 13.41 6.99 2.73
C PHE A 115 12.77 6.97 1.35
N PHE A 116 12.40 5.79 0.84
CA PHE A 116 11.58 5.69 -0.38
C PHE A 116 10.21 6.37 -0.22
N GLU A 117 9.52 6.23 0.93
CA GLU A 117 8.27 6.96 1.20
C GLU A 117 8.46 8.47 1.38
N LEU A 118 9.64 8.91 1.79
CA LEU A 118 9.99 10.32 1.90
C LEU A 118 10.46 10.95 0.57
N GLY A 119 10.73 10.12 -0.45
CA GLY A 119 11.25 10.56 -1.74
C GLY A 119 12.76 10.81 -1.74
N ASP A 120 13.46 10.42 -0.67
CA ASP A 120 14.93 10.44 -0.62
C ASP A 120 15.47 9.17 -1.29
N PHE A 121 15.42 9.16 -2.62
CA PHE A 121 15.83 8.02 -3.44
C PHE A 121 17.33 7.71 -3.33
N ASN A 122 18.15 8.71 -3.00
CA ASN A 122 19.60 8.54 -2.79
C ASN A 122 19.85 7.70 -1.54
N GLN A 123 19.26 8.08 -0.40
CA GLN A 123 19.39 7.31 0.84
C GLN A 123 18.71 5.95 0.72
N ALA A 124 17.52 5.87 0.10
CA ALA A 124 16.83 4.61 -0.13
C ALA A 124 17.70 3.62 -0.93
N SER A 125 18.31 4.07 -2.03
CA SER A 125 19.17 3.22 -2.87
C SER A 125 20.47 2.83 -2.18
N ALA A 126 21.09 3.75 -1.44
CA ALA A 126 22.34 3.48 -0.73
C ALA A 126 22.15 2.35 0.30
N LEU A 127 21.07 2.41 1.09
CA LEU A 127 20.73 1.40 2.08
C LEU A 127 20.29 0.08 1.44
N ALA A 128 19.47 0.13 0.38
CA ALA A 128 18.98 -1.08 -0.31
C ALA A 128 20.11 -1.91 -0.93
N ARG A 129 21.17 -1.29 -1.45
CA ARG A 129 22.37 -2.01 -1.95
C ARG A 129 23.17 -2.71 -0.85
N GLY A 130 23.00 -2.30 0.40
CA GLY A 130 23.64 -2.89 1.57
C GLY A 130 23.02 -4.21 2.03
N LEU A 131 21.79 -4.51 1.61
CA LEU A 131 21.04 -5.69 2.04
C LEU A 131 21.55 -6.95 1.35
N LYS A 132 22.27 -7.81 2.09
CA LYS A 132 22.98 -8.97 1.52
C LYS A 132 22.80 -10.26 2.29
N SER A 133 22.52 -10.18 3.60
CA SER A 133 22.54 -11.33 4.51
C SER A 133 21.56 -12.44 4.16
N SER A 134 20.28 -12.14 3.94
CA SER A 134 19.23 -13.12 3.68
C SER A 134 18.64 -12.98 2.28
N ALA A 135 18.09 -14.08 1.74
CA ALA A 135 17.40 -14.07 0.45
C ALA A 135 16.21 -13.10 0.42
N SER A 136 15.46 -13.02 1.53
CA SER A 136 14.33 -12.11 1.69
C SER A 136 14.78 -10.64 1.70
N LEU A 137 15.84 -10.29 2.45
CA LEU A 137 16.35 -8.91 2.49
C LEU A 137 16.97 -8.50 1.15
N ARG A 138 17.66 -9.40 0.45
CA ARG A 138 18.11 -9.15 -0.94
C ARG A 138 16.93 -8.88 -1.87
N THR A 139 15.89 -9.71 -1.80
CA THR A 139 14.65 -9.52 -2.58
C THR A 139 14.05 -8.13 -2.34
N TYR A 140 13.92 -7.71 -1.08
CA TYR A 140 13.39 -6.38 -0.78
C TYR A 140 14.30 -5.24 -1.24
N GLY A 141 15.62 -5.42 -1.13
CA GLY A 141 16.60 -4.47 -1.69
C GLY A 141 16.43 -4.31 -3.20
N HIS A 142 16.28 -5.43 -3.93
CA HIS A 142 15.99 -5.43 -5.36
C HIS A 142 14.67 -4.73 -5.70
N LEU A 143 13.60 -4.98 -4.96
CA LEU A 143 12.32 -4.30 -5.15
C LEU A 143 12.39 -2.78 -4.92
N ILE A 144 13.11 -2.34 -3.88
CA ILE A 144 13.33 -0.91 -3.61
C ILE A 144 14.13 -0.27 -4.75
N LEU A 145 15.22 -0.90 -5.18
CA LEU A 145 16.07 -0.37 -6.25
C LEU A 145 15.32 -0.27 -7.59
N GLY A 146 14.56 -1.31 -7.96
CA GLY A 146 13.71 -1.28 -9.15
C GLY A 146 12.63 -0.20 -9.07
N ALA A 147 12.01 -0.02 -7.89
CA ALA A 147 11.04 1.05 -7.68
C ALA A 147 11.68 2.44 -7.78
N VAL A 148 12.87 2.65 -7.21
CA VAL A 148 13.61 3.91 -7.36
C VAL A 148 13.89 4.19 -8.84
N GLN A 149 14.40 3.19 -9.58
CA GLN A 149 14.68 3.33 -11.00
C GLN A 149 13.45 3.76 -11.80
N VAL A 150 12.29 3.14 -11.54
CA VAL A 150 11.04 3.53 -12.21
C VAL A 150 10.64 4.95 -11.82
N ALA A 151 10.72 5.30 -10.54
CA ALA A 151 10.36 6.62 -10.04
C ALA A 151 11.21 7.73 -10.68
N THR A 152 12.52 7.53 -10.78
CA THR A 152 13.45 8.52 -11.36
C THR A 152 13.46 8.47 -12.88
N GLY A 153 13.17 7.32 -13.49
CA GLY A 153 13.41 7.06 -14.92
C GLY A 153 14.87 6.72 -15.24
N ASP A 154 15.73 6.63 -14.23
CA ASP A 154 17.18 6.44 -14.36
C ASP A 154 17.65 5.27 -13.49
N GLY A 155 18.49 4.39 -14.05
CA GLY A 155 19.15 3.31 -13.31
C GLY A 155 19.35 2.02 -14.12
N GLU A 156 20.09 1.08 -13.55
CA GLU A 156 20.29 -0.26 -14.12
C GLU A 156 19.08 -1.16 -13.84
N ALA A 157 18.64 -1.91 -14.85
CA ALA A 157 17.56 -2.88 -14.69
C ALA A 157 17.95 -3.94 -13.66
N VAL A 158 17.08 -4.15 -12.68
CA VAL A 158 17.26 -5.18 -11.65
C VAL A 158 16.67 -6.49 -12.16
N SER A 159 17.45 -7.57 -12.19
CA SER A 159 16.96 -8.90 -12.55
C SER A 159 15.90 -9.40 -11.55
N THR A 160 14.84 -10.02 -12.08
CA THR A 160 13.69 -10.51 -11.30
C THR A 160 13.57 -12.03 -11.27
N ASP A 161 14.46 -12.76 -11.96
CA ASP A 161 14.28 -14.19 -12.25
C ASP A 161 14.39 -15.08 -11.00
N ASP A 162 15.17 -14.64 -10.00
CA ASP A 162 15.37 -15.35 -8.73
C ASP A 162 14.41 -14.91 -7.61
N LEU A 163 13.41 -14.08 -7.93
CA LEU A 163 12.49 -13.53 -6.92
C LEU A 163 11.33 -14.50 -6.65
N SER A 164 10.73 -14.40 -5.46
CA SER A 164 9.46 -15.08 -5.17
C SER A 164 8.34 -14.59 -6.10
N LEU A 165 7.29 -15.39 -6.29
CA LEU A 165 6.16 -15.02 -7.16
C LEU A 165 5.54 -13.66 -6.77
N GLU A 166 5.39 -13.40 -5.47
CA GLU A 166 4.91 -12.11 -4.97
C GLU A 166 5.84 -10.97 -5.39
N ALA A 167 7.15 -11.12 -5.21
CA ALA A 167 8.12 -10.11 -5.60
C ALA A 167 8.18 -9.92 -7.14
N GLN A 168 8.05 -10.99 -7.93
CA GLN A 168 7.95 -10.88 -9.40
C GLN A 168 6.71 -10.09 -9.81
N CYS A 169 5.56 -10.30 -9.16
CA CYS A 169 4.34 -9.53 -9.41
C CYS A 169 4.53 -8.04 -9.08
N ILE A 170 5.16 -7.72 -7.96
CA ILE A 170 5.46 -6.33 -7.57
C ILE A 170 6.39 -5.67 -8.58
N ALA A 171 7.46 -6.36 -8.97
CA ALA A 171 8.40 -5.86 -9.96
C ALA A 171 7.71 -5.62 -11.30
N LYS A 172 6.88 -6.56 -11.77
CA LYS A 172 6.15 -6.42 -13.03
C LYS A 172 5.15 -5.27 -13.00
N LEU A 173 4.44 -5.06 -11.89
CA LEU A 173 3.56 -3.91 -11.74
C LEU A 173 4.35 -2.60 -11.84
N ASN A 174 5.46 -2.50 -11.12
CA ASN A 174 6.30 -1.31 -11.11
C ASN A 174 6.85 -1.00 -12.51
N GLU A 175 7.26 -2.03 -13.26
CA GLU A 175 7.64 -1.91 -14.68
C GLU A 175 6.50 -1.32 -15.52
N LEU A 176 5.28 -1.86 -15.41
CA LEU A 176 4.10 -1.36 -16.13
C LEU A 176 3.79 0.09 -15.80
N VAL A 177 3.95 0.51 -14.54
CA VAL A 177 3.83 1.92 -14.12
C VAL A 177 4.85 2.79 -14.86
N GLY A 178 6.10 2.34 -14.97
CA GLY A 178 7.16 3.03 -15.69
C GLY A 178 6.85 3.20 -17.19
N GLU A 179 6.38 2.14 -17.84
CA GLU A 179 6.01 2.15 -19.26
C GLU A 179 4.84 3.10 -19.55
N ALA A 180 3.76 2.95 -18.78
CA ALA A 180 2.52 3.70 -18.97
C ALA A 180 2.67 5.20 -18.68
N LEU A 181 3.62 5.57 -17.81
CA LEU A 181 3.94 6.94 -17.47
C LEU A 181 5.32 7.36 -18.01
N SER A 182 5.78 6.82 -19.14
CA SER A 182 6.99 7.31 -19.80
C SER A 182 6.78 8.75 -20.34
N GLU A 183 7.85 9.52 -20.53
CA GLU A 183 7.76 10.93 -21.02
C GLU A 183 7.32 11.05 -22.50
N GLY A 184 6.85 9.95 -23.11
CA GLY A 184 6.27 9.87 -24.46
C GLY A 184 4.83 9.36 -24.45
N ALA A 185 4.36 8.80 -25.57
CA ALA A 185 3.09 8.09 -25.63
C ALA A 185 3.23 6.74 -24.91
N GLY A 186 3.24 6.78 -23.57
CA GLY A 186 3.31 5.61 -22.71
C GLY A 186 2.21 4.62 -23.06
N ALA A 187 2.59 3.36 -23.25
CA ALA A 187 1.65 2.31 -23.62
C ALA A 187 0.98 1.76 -22.35
N PRO A 188 -0.35 1.83 -22.23
CA PRO A 188 -1.04 1.35 -21.05
C PRO A 188 -0.94 -0.17 -20.90
N PRO A 189 -1.21 -0.72 -19.71
CA PRO A 189 -1.28 -2.16 -19.52
C PRO A 189 -2.49 -2.73 -20.28
N THR A 190 -2.26 -3.65 -21.22
CA THR A 190 -3.31 -4.36 -21.97
C THR A 190 -3.31 -5.84 -21.58
N ALA A 191 -4.38 -6.58 -21.87
CA ALA A 191 -4.40 -8.03 -21.63
C ALA A 191 -3.20 -8.74 -22.29
N ALA A 192 -2.80 -8.33 -23.49
CA ALA A 192 -1.65 -8.90 -24.19
C ALA A 192 -0.32 -8.74 -23.44
N LYS A 193 -0.13 -7.62 -22.71
CA LYS A 193 1.05 -7.41 -21.86
C LYS A 193 1.01 -8.20 -20.56
N LEU A 194 -0.19 -8.57 -20.12
CA LEU A 194 -0.41 -9.30 -18.88
C LEU A 194 -0.37 -10.81 -19.09
N THR A 195 -0.83 -11.33 -20.23
CA THR A 195 -0.81 -12.76 -20.55
C THR A 195 0.62 -13.31 -20.49
N GLY A 196 0.81 -14.44 -19.81
CA GLY A 196 2.13 -15.03 -19.57
C GLY A 196 2.96 -14.31 -18.51
N SER A 197 2.45 -13.23 -17.90
CA SER A 197 3.06 -12.58 -16.75
C SER A 197 2.50 -13.13 -15.43
N PRO A 198 3.27 -13.04 -14.33
CA PRO A 198 2.79 -13.38 -12.99
C PRO A 198 1.49 -12.65 -12.56
N LEU A 199 1.19 -11.50 -13.18
CA LEU A 199 0.00 -10.70 -12.87
C LEU A 199 -1.29 -11.24 -13.52
N ALA A 200 -1.21 -12.11 -14.54
CA ALA A 200 -2.39 -12.61 -15.27
C ALA A 200 -3.40 -13.30 -14.35
N GLN A 201 -2.92 -14.10 -13.41
CA GLN A 201 -3.76 -14.83 -12.45
C GLN A 201 -4.50 -13.89 -11.50
N LEU A 202 -3.90 -12.73 -11.15
CA LEU A 202 -4.51 -11.76 -10.24
C LEU A 202 -5.74 -11.10 -10.82
N VAL A 203 -5.80 -10.95 -12.15
CA VAL A 203 -6.90 -10.31 -12.87
C VAL A 203 -7.83 -11.31 -13.56
N GLY A 204 -7.62 -12.61 -13.34
CA GLY A 204 -8.47 -13.68 -13.87
C GLY A 204 -8.28 -13.93 -15.38
N LEU A 205 -7.11 -13.58 -15.93
CA LEU A 205 -6.73 -13.92 -17.30
C LEU A 205 -6.19 -15.35 -17.40
N GLU A 206 -5.70 -15.91 -16.29
CA GLU A 206 -5.19 -17.27 -16.19
C GLU A 206 -5.72 -17.97 -14.93
N GLU A 207 -5.83 -19.30 -14.97
CA GLU A 207 -6.24 -20.11 -13.82
C GLU A 207 -5.09 -20.24 -12.81
N GLY A 208 -5.39 -20.03 -11.53
CA GLY A 208 -4.44 -20.17 -10.42
C GLY A 208 -4.87 -19.37 -9.21
N ASP A 209 -4.46 -19.78 -8.01
CA ASP A 209 -4.48 -18.91 -6.83
C ASP A 209 -3.04 -18.46 -6.59
N PRO A 210 -2.70 -17.19 -6.85
CA PRO A 210 -1.36 -16.73 -6.63
C PRO A 210 -1.05 -16.80 -5.13
N GLU A 211 0.07 -17.42 -4.76
CA GLU A 211 0.63 -17.41 -3.40
C GLU A 211 1.15 -16.00 -3.05
N ILE A 212 0.23 -15.04 -3.00
CA ILE A 212 0.49 -13.62 -2.77
C ILE A 212 -0.32 -13.19 -1.56
N SER A 213 0.34 -12.45 -0.66
CA SER A 213 -0.30 -11.86 0.51
C SER A 213 -1.55 -11.05 0.11
N ALA A 214 -2.58 -11.07 0.95
CA ALA A 214 -3.83 -10.38 0.64
C ALA A 214 -3.65 -8.86 0.47
N GLU A 215 -2.72 -8.25 1.21
CA GLU A 215 -2.38 -6.84 1.10
C GLU A 215 -1.69 -6.52 -0.23
N THR A 216 -0.70 -7.31 -0.64
CA THR A 216 -0.07 -7.13 -1.95
C THR A 216 -1.09 -7.39 -3.07
N ARG A 217 -1.93 -8.42 -2.96
CA ARG A 217 -3.01 -8.70 -3.93
C ARG A 217 -3.95 -7.50 -4.13
N LEU A 218 -4.38 -6.89 -3.02
CA LEU A 218 -5.18 -5.67 -3.02
C LEU A 218 -4.47 -4.55 -3.78
N VAL A 219 -3.23 -4.24 -3.40
CA VAL A 219 -2.46 -3.14 -4.00
C VAL A 219 -2.23 -3.37 -5.49
N LEU A 220 -1.84 -4.59 -5.87
CA LEU A 220 -1.58 -4.96 -7.26
C LEU A 220 -2.83 -4.75 -8.13
N ARG A 221 -4.00 -5.22 -7.67
CA ARG A 221 -5.27 -5.06 -8.39
C ARG A 221 -5.73 -3.61 -8.46
N CYS A 222 -5.60 -2.85 -7.37
CA CYS A 222 -5.91 -1.42 -7.35
C CYS A 222 -5.08 -0.66 -8.38
N THR A 223 -3.75 -0.78 -8.30
CA THR A 223 -2.83 -0.03 -9.16
C THR A 223 -2.95 -0.45 -10.62
N LEU A 224 -3.06 -1.74 -10.91
CA LEU A 224 -3.16 -2.23 -12.30
C LEU A 224 -4.46 -1.77 -12.96
N GLY A 225 -5.59 -1.86 -12.25
CA GLY A 225 -6.87 -1.37 -12.73
C GLY A 225 -6.87 0.14 -12.93
N GLU A 226 -6.36 0.90 -11.97
CA GLU A 226 -6.21 2.36 -12.07
C GLU A 226 -5.38 2.75 -13.30
N LEU A 227 -4.22 2.12 -13.49
CA LEU A 227 -3.32 2.41 -14.60
C LEU A 227 -3.98 2.15 -15.96
N ALA A 228 -4.76 1.07 -16.08
CA ALA A 228 -5.50 0.74 -17.28
C ALA A 228 -6.58 1.80 -17.60
N VAL A 229 -7.34 2.23 -16.58
CA VAL A 229 -8.36 3.28 -16.74
C VAL A 229 -7.75 4.61 -17.19
N HIS A 230 -6.64 5.02 -16.56
CA HIS A 230 -5.92 6.23 -16.99
C HIS A 230 -5.34 6.11 -18.40
N GLY A 231 -4.97 4.89 -18.78
CA GLY A 231 -4.55 4.52 -20.13
C GLY A 231 -5.64 4.49 -21.18
N GLY A 232 -6.92 4.66 -20.80
CA GLY A 232 -8.05 4.55 -21.72
C GLY A 232 -8.34 3.11 -22.16
N VAL A 233 -7.93 2.11 -21.38
CA VAL A 233 -8.15 0.69 -21.69
C VAL A 233 -9.58 0.31 -21.33
N ASP A 234 -10.35 -0.11 -22.34
CA ASP A 234 -11.73 -0.59 -22.20
C ASP A 234 -11.77 -2.12 -22.37
N GLU A 235 -11.20 -2.84 -21.40
CA GLU A 235 -11.14 -4.31 -21.39
C GLU A 235 -11.87 -4.89 -20.16
N PRO A 236 -12.56 -6.05 -20.28
CA PRO A 236 -13.36 -6.61 -19.18
C PRO A 236 -12.59 -6.86 -17.87
N TRP A 237 -11.31 -7.23 -17.97
CA TRP A 237 -10.47 -7.52 -16.82
C TRP A 237 -10.23 -6.28 -15.94
N VAL A 238 -10.29 -5.06 -16.51
CA VAL A 238 -10.04 -3.80 -15.76
C VAL A 238 -11.07 -3.65 -14.65
N ARG A 239 -12.35 -3.80 -15.00
CA ARG A 239 -13.45 -3.78 -14.01
C ARG A 239 -13.32 -4.94 -13.02
N GLN A 240 -12.98 -6.14 -13.50
CA GLN A 240 -12.82 -7.31 -12.63
C GLN A 240 -11.71 -7.12 -11.60
N ALA A 241 -10.57 -6.56 -11.99
CA ALA A 241 -9.45 -6.25 -11.11
C ALA A 241 -9.87 -5.27 -10.00
N LEU A 242 -10.48 -4.15 -10.39
CA LEU A 242 -10.94 -3.11 -9.46
C LEU A 242 -12.01 -3.64 -8.49
N VAL A 243 -13.00 -4.40 -8.96
CA VAL A 243 -14.02 -5.00 -8.10
C VAL A 243 -13.43 -6.03 -7.15
N SER A 244 -12.48 -6.84 -7.61
CA SER A 244 -11.80 -7.83 -6.78
C SER A 244 -10.96 -7.16 -5.70
N ALA A 245 -10.29 -6.05 -6.01
CA ALA A 245 -9.57 -5.25 -5.04
C ALA A 245 -10.47 -4.75 -3.89
N LEU A 246 -11.69 -4.27 -4.20
CA LEU A 246 -12.64 -3.89 -3.15
C LEU A 246 -13.06 -5.07 -2.27
N SER A 247 -13.24 -6.25 -2.88
CA SER A 247 -13.52 -7.47 -2.12
C SER A 247 -12.36 -7.88 -1.22
N ASP A 248 -11.12 -7.72 -1.69
CA ASP A 248 -9.92 -8.00 -0.89
C ASP A 248 -9.85 -7.03 0.30
N PHE A 249 -10.13 -5.74 0.08
CA PHE A 249 -10.17 -4.73 1.14
C PHE A 249 -11.24 -5.03 2.19
N ASP A 250 -12.45 -5.39 1.78
CA ASP A 250 -13.54 -5.78 2.68
C ASP A 250 -13.17 -7.02 3.50
N GLY A 251 -12.44 -7.96 2.91
CA GLY A 251 -11.94 -9.16 3.59
C GLY A 251 -10.80 -8.86 4.58
N LEU A 252 -9.92 -7.92 4.23
CA LEU A 252 -8.79 -7.49 5.06
C LEU A 252 -9.22 -6.63 6.26
N GLN A 253 -10.25 -5.80 6.09
CA GLN A 253 -10.66 -4.76 7.04
C GLN A 253 -9.47 -3.98 7.63
N PRO A 254 -8.56 -3.46 6.80
CA PRO A 254 -7.29 -2.94 7.28
C PRO A 254 -7.53 -1.69 8.14
N ARG A 255 -6.99 -1.71 9.35
CA ARG A 255 -6.97 -0.53 10.22
C ARG A 255 -5.85 0.42 9.84
N ASP A 256 -4.86 -0.07 9.08
CA ASP A 256 -3.73 0.69 8.56
C ASP A 256 -4.17 1.79 7.56
N PRO A 257 -3.77 3.06 7.77
CA PRO A 257 -3.94 4.12 6.79
C PRO A 257 -3.16 3.92 5.47
N THR A 258 -2.06 3.15 5.41
CA THR A 258 -1.17 3.08 4.23
C THR A 258 -1.81 2.41 3.01
N LEU A 259 -2.78 1.51 3.21
CA LEU A 259 -3.49 0.81 2.13
C LEU A 259 -4.66 1.61 1.56
N ARG A 260 -5.16 2.60 2.31
CA ARG A 260 -6.38 3.36 1.95
C ARG A 260 -6.23 4.19 0.67
N PRO A 261 -5.08 4.86 0.40
CA PRO A 261 -4.87 5.57 -0.85
C PRO A 261 -5.09 4.70 -2.09
N PHE A 262 -4.63 3.44 -2.08
CA PHE A 262 -4.83 2.53 -3.20
C PHE A 262 -6.31 2.25 -3.45
N VAL A 263 -7.08 2.02 -2.39
CA VAL A 263 -8.51 1.74 -2.50
C VAL A 263 -9.29 2.96 -2.98
N PHE A 264 -8.98 4.16 -2.48
CA PHE A 264 -9.66 5.37 -2.94
C PHE A 264 -9.41 5.66 -4.41
N ARG A 265 -8.18 5.43 -4.90
CA ARG A 265 -7.85 5.56 -6.32
C ARG A 265 -8.55 4.50 -7.18
N ALA A 266 -8.57 3.25 -6.73
CA ALA A 266 -9.31 2.18 -7.40
C ALA A 266 -10.82 2.47 -7.46
N LEU A 267 -11.41 3.04 -6.41
CA LEU A 267 -12.82 3.46 -6.39
C LEU A 267 -13.08 4.58 -7.41
N ALA A 268 -12.22 5.58 -7.49
CA ALA A 268 -12.33 6.66 -8.47
C ALA A 268 -12.19 6.12 -9.91
N ALA A 269 -11.25 5.22 -10.15
CA ALA A 269 -11.06 4.56 -11.45
C ALA A 269 -12.27 3.69 -11.83
N LEU A 270 -12.80 2.89 -10.89
CA LEU A 270 -13.95 2.03 -11.12
C LEU A 270 -15.17 2.82 -11.55
N ALA A 271 -15.37 4.01 -10.97
CA ALA A 271 -16.46 4.88 -11.34
C ALA A 271 -16.42 5.32 -12.81
N GLY A 272 -15.21 5.54 -13.36
CA GLY A 272 -15.00 5.93 -14.76
C GLY A 272 -15.27 4.82 -15.77
N VAL A 273 -15.14 3.55 -15.37
CA VAL A 273 -15.43 2.38 -16.25
C VAL A 273 -16.81 1.78 -16.03
N THR A 274 -17.47 2.07 -14.90
CA THR A 274 -18.87 1.73 -14.73
C THR A 274 -19.73 2.72 -15.51
N ASN A 275 -20.41 2.25 -16.55
CA ASN A 275 -21.28 3.08 -17.41
C ASN A 275 -22.39 3.77 -16.58
N GLN A 276 -22.15 5.00 -16.13
CA GLN A 276 -23.10 5.83 -15.36
C GLN A 276 -24.14 6.54 -16.24
N LYS A 277 -24.35 6.08 -17.50
CA LYS A 277 -25.49 6.51 -18.34
C LYS A 277 -26.87 6.21 -17.73
N GLY A 278 -26.86 5.58 -16.56
CA GLY A 278 -27.70 5.95 -15.44
C GLY A 278 -28.91 5.04 -15.23
N ASP A 279 -29.56 5.27 -14.09
CA ASP A 279 -30.66 4.53 -13.45
C ASP A 279 -30.28 3.51 -12.38
N ALA A 280 -29.02 3.25 -12.12
CA ALA A 280 -28.66 2.61 -10.87
C ALA A 280 -27.30 3.09 -10.39
N ILE A 281 -27.23 3.49 -9.12
CA ILE A 281 -26.05 3.17 -8.34
C ILE A 281 -25.89 1.66 -8.49
N THR A 282 -24.97 1.24 -9.37
CA THR A 282 -24.71 -0.17 -9.68
C THR A 282 -24.42 -0.92 -8.38
N ALA A 283 -24.47 -2.25 -8.35
CA ALA A 283 -24.06 -2.98 -7.14
C ALA A 283 -22.67 -2.55 -6.66
N GLU A 284 -21.81 -2.12 -7.59
CA GLU A 284 -20.49 -1.53 -7.40
C GLU A 284 -20.54 -0.10 -6.87
N GLY A 285 -21.42 0.76 -7.39
CA GLY A 285 -21.73 2.04 -6.76
C GLY A 285 -22.32 1.86 -5.35
N ARG A 286 -23.04 0.77 -5.08
CA ARG A 286 -23.54 0.43 -3.73
C ARG A 286 -22.45 -0.16 -2.86
N ARG A 287 -21.46 -0.86 -3.42
CA ARG A 287 -20.22 -1.27 -2.72
C ARG A 287 -19.37 -0.05 -2.38
N LEU A 288 -19.28 0.93 -3.28
CA LEU A 288 -18.81 2.29 -2.95
C LEU A 288 -19.65 2.85 -1.78
N LEU A 289 -21.00 2.73 -1.82
CA LEU A 289 -21.91 3.09 -0.71
C LEU A 289 -21.82 2.21 0.57
N VAL A 290 -21.13 1.08 0.55
CA VAL A 290 -20.99 0.12 1.67
C VAL A 290 -19.57 0.12 2.24
N ALA A 291 -18.58 0.59 1.47
CA ALA A 291 -17.36 1.18 1.98
C ALA A 291 -17.63 2.55 2.66
N LEU A 292 -18.79 3.16 2.39
CA LEU A 292 -19.20 4.46 2.95
C LEU A 292 -19.51 4.55 4.46
N PRO A 293 -19.80 3.52 5.27
CA PRO A 293 -20.02 3.72 6.71
C PRO A 293 -18.84 4.45 7.38
N TRP A 294 -17.63 4.31 6.83
CA TRP A 294 -16.44 5.09 7.19
C TRP A 294 -16.42 6.50 6.60
N LEU A 295 -16.99 6.70 5.40
CA LEU A 295 -17.15 8.01 4.74
C LEU A 295 -18.37 8.81 5.25
N ARG A 296 -19.35 8.16 5.90
CA ARG A 296 -20.61 8.73 6.42
C ARG A 296 -20.55 9.09 7.90
N SER A 297 -19.64 8.51 8.69
CA SER A 297 -19.47 8.83 10.12
C SER A 297 -18.72 10.15 10.36
N ALA A 298 -18.18 10.78 9.30
CA ALA A 298 -17.50 12.07 9.36
C ALA A 298 -18.16 13.09 8.42
N SER A 299 -19.23 13.75 8.88
CA SER A 299 -19.80 14.97 8.25
C SER A 299 -20.38 14.79 6.81
N PRO A 300 -21.12 15.77 6.26
CA PRO A 300 -21.61 15.69 4.88
C PRO A 300 -20.45 15.87 3.89
N GLY A 301 -20.11 14.81 3.15
CA GLY A 301 -19.21 14.87 1.99
C GLY A 301 -18.35 13.62 1.82
N LEU A 302 -18.73 12.75 0.88
CA LEU A 302 -17.95 11.57 0.45
C LEU A 302 -16.50 11.93 0.06
N TYR A 303 -16.30 13.14 -0.48
CA TYR A 303 -15.00 13.67 -0.88
C TYR A 303 -14.11 14.05 0.32
N ARG A 304 -14.69 14.71 1.34
CA ARG A 304 -13.93 15.24 2.48
C ARG A 304 -13.31 14.09 3.27
N THR A 305 -14.02 12.99 3.48
CA THR A 305 -13.46 11.85 4.22
C THR A 305 -12.33 11.14 3.45
N ALA A 306 -12.40 11.04 2.12
CA ALA A 306 -11.30 10.48 1.33
C ALA A 306 -10.05 11.37 1.39
N LEU A 307 -10.21 12.69 1.25
CA LEU A 307 -9.12 13.66 1.33
C LEU A 307 -8.56 13.78 2.76
N ASP A 308 -9.41 13.80 3.79
CA ASP A 308 -9.02 13.82 5.20
C ASP A 308 -8.16 12.59 5.55
N HIS A 309 -8.41 11.44 4.92
CA HIS A 309 -7.58 10.25 5.12
C HIS A 309 -6.21 10.37 4.45
N VAL A 310 -6.14 10.98 3.27
CA VAL A 310 -4.86 11.30 2.64
C VAL A 310 -4.12 12.39 3.43
N GLU A 311 -4.82 13.34 4.04
CA GLU A 311 -4.24 14.40 4.87
C GLU A 311 -3.77 13.90 6.25
N LYS A 312 -4.47 12.92 6.84
CA LYS A 312 -4.03 12.21 8.05
C LYS A 312 -2.76 11.40 7.83
N TYR A 313 -2.48 11.03 6.59
CA TYR A 313 -1.17 10.51 6.21
C TYR A 313 -0.20 11.69 6.26
N LYS A 314 0.45 11.87 7.42
CA LYS A 314 1.44 12.94 7.63
C LYS A 314 2.75 12.67 6.88
N THR A 315 2.68 12.27 5.63
CA THR A 315 3.80 12.38 4.71
C THR A 315 4.15 13.85 4.58
N SER A 316 5.32 14.23 5.08
CA SER A 316 6.05 15.31 4.43
C SER A 316 6.28 14.90 2.97
N GLY A 317 5.75 15.62 1.99
CA GLY A 317 6.24 15.53 0.61
C GLY A 317 5.19 15.38 -0.50
N GLN A 318 5.72 15.22 -1.72
CA GLN A 318 4.99 15.31 -3.00
C GLN A 318 4.10 14.09 -3.30
N ARG A 319 4.29 12.95 -2.62
CA ARG A 319 3.57 11.70 -2.91
C ARG A 319 2.09 11.77 -2.51
N ALA A 320 1.79 12.16 -1.27
CA ALA A 320 0.40 12.31 -0.84
C ALA A 320 -0.32 13.45 -1.56
N GLU A 321 0.38 14.53 -1.91
CA GLU A 321 -0.18 15.57 -2.78
C GLU A 321 -0.56 15.01 -4.16
N THR A 322 0.28 14.15 -4.73
CA THR A 322 0.00 13.49 -6.00
C THR A 322 -1.18 12.52 -5.90
N TRP A 323 -1.25 11.71 -4.83
CA TRP A 323 -2.43 10.87 -4.57
C TRP A 323 -3.70 11.68 -4.41
N ARG A 324 -3.66 12.76 -3.63
CA ARG A 324 -4.79 13.67 -3.44
C ARG A 324 -5.26 14.25 -4.76
N SER A 325 -4.32 14.72 -5.58
CA SER A 325 -4.59 15.27 -6.91
C SER A 325 -5.29 14.24 -7.79
N TRP A 326 -4.80 12.99 -7.83
CA TRP A 326 -5.42 11.94 -8.63
C TRP A 326 -6.81 11.51 -8.16
N VAL A 327 -6.98 11.34 -6.84
CA VAL A 327 -8.31 11.05 -6.28
C VAL A 327 -9.27 12.19 -6.64
N SER A 328 -8.83 13.45 -6.53
CA SER A 328 -9.65 14.62 -6.86
C SER A 328 -9.99 14.69 -8.35
N GLU A 329 -9.02 14.42 -9.23
CA GLU A 329 -9.20 14.37 -10.67
C GLU A 329 -10.21 13.27 -11.07
N GLY A 330 -10.03 12.06 -10.56
CA GLY A 330 -10.94 10.93 -10.83
C GLY A 330 -12.36 11.17 -10.32
N LEU A 331 -12.51 11.74 -9.11
CA LEU A 331 -13.81 12.10 -8.56
C LEU A 331 -14.47 13.24 -9.34
N ALA A 332 -13.72 14.28 -9.73
CA ALA A 332 -14.24 15.38 -10.53
C ALA A 332 -14.75 14.88 -11.88
N LYS A 333 -13.97 14.01 -12.55
CA LYS A 333 -14.36 13.36 -13.80
C LYS A 333 -15.66 12.58 -13.63
N MET A 334 -15.72 11.68 -12.65
CA MET A 334 -16.93 10.92 -12.32
C MET A 334 -18.16 11.83 -12.12
N LEU A 335 -18.02 12.89 -11.32
CA LEU A 335 -19.14 13.80 -11.05
C LEU A 335 -19.57 14.58 -12.30
N SER A 336 -18.62 14.96 -13.16
CA SER A 336 -18.88 15.69 -14.40
C SER A 336 -19.59 14.87 -15.47
N GLU A 337 -19.35 13.55 -15.50
CA GLU A 337 -19.99 12.61 -16.42
C GLU A 337 -21.34 12.09 -15.91
N GLY A 338 -21.68 12.38 -14.65
CA GLY A 338 -22.92 11.96 -14.00
C GLY A 338 -24.14 12.81 -14.36
N ARG A 339 -25.34 12.24 -14.23
CA ARG A 339 -26.63 12.91 -14.52
C ARG A 339 -26.88 14.20 -13.72
N HIS A 340 -26.28 14.32 -12.54
CA HIS A 340 -26.41 15.48 -11.66
C HIS A 340 -25.24 16.47 -11.78
N ALA A 341 -24.41 16.38 -12.84
CA ALA A 341 -23.25 17.25 -13.02
C ALA A 341 -23.61 18.73 -12.89
N GLU A 342 -24.72 19.16 -13.52
CA GLU A 342 -25.22 20.53 -13.45
C GLU A 342 -25.54 21.00 -12.01
N GLN A 343 -26.11 20.11 -11.19
CA GLN A 343 -26.41 20.40 -9.78
C GLN A 343 -25.16 20.37 -8.90
N ARG A 344 -24.09 19.70 -9.35
CA ARG A 344 -22.82 19.52 -8.62
C ARG A 344 -21.68 20.38 -9.16
N LYS A 345 -21.96 21.40 -9.98
CA LYS A 345 -20.93 22.28 -10.57
C LYS A 345 -19.95 22.86 -9.56
N ALA A 346 -20.44 23.33 -8.41
CA ALA A 346 -19.58 23.87 -7.36
C ALA A 346 -18.64 22.81 -6.76
N GLU A 347 -19.13 21.58 -6.59
CA GLU A 347 -18.33 20.45 -6.08
C GLU A 347 -17.27 20.01 -7.09
N ILE A 348 -17.64 19.90 -8.37
CA ILE A 348 -16.72 19.60 -9.47
C ILE A 348 -15.61 20.65 -9.54
N HIS A 349 -15.97 21.94 -9.51
CA HIS A 349 -15.01 23.03 -9.54
C HIS A 349 -14.07 23.02 -8.32
N ALA A 350 -14.60 22.72 -7.13
CA ALA A 350 -13.78 22.59 -5.92
C ALA A 350 -12.75 21.46 -6.06
N LEU A 351 -13.15 20.28 -6.54
CA LEU A 351 -12.23 19.16 -6.78
C LEU A 351 -11.19 19.49 -7.85
N GLN A 352 -11.60 20.14 -8.94
CA GLN A 352 -10.68 20.57 -10.00
C GLN A 352 -9.64 21.59 -9.50
N ALA A 353 -10.02 22.46 -8.56
CA ALA A 353 -9.10 23.40 -7.94
C ALA A 353 -8.04 22.72 -7.05
N GLU A 354 -8.29 21.49 -6.60
CA GLU A 354 -7.32 20.68 -5.84
C GLU A 354 -6.36 19.88 -6.72
N VAL A 355 -6.65 19.74 -8.02
CA VAL A 355 -5.79 19.04 -8.96
C VAL A 355 -4.52 19.86 -9.18
N LYS A 356 -3.38 19.30 -8.78
CA LYS A 356 -2.06 19.88 -8.98
C LYS A 356 -1.38 19.18 -10.15
N HIS A 357 -0.62 19.95 -10.94
CA HIS A 357 0.23 19.36 -11.96
C HIS A 357 1.45 18.72 -11.29
N SER A 358 1.45 17.39 -11.19
CA SER A 358 2.62 16.62 -10.73
C SER A 358 3.52 16.25 -11.90
N SER A 359 4.83 16.24 -11.66
CA SER A 359 5.80 15.72 -12.62
C SER A 359 5.55 14.23 -12.90
N THR A 360 6.04 13.75 -14.04
CA THR A 360 5.98 12.33 -14.42
C THR A 360 6.61 11.43 -13.35
N SER A 361 7.76 11.84 -12.79
CA SER A 361 8.43 11.13 -11.70
C SER A 361 7.56 11.04 -10.44
N ALA A 362 6.92 12.14 -10.02
CA ALA A 362 6.03 12.14 -8.86
C ALA A 362 4.80 11.24 -9.07
N ARG A 363 4.26 11.19 -10.29
CA ARG A 363 3.17 10.28 -10.68
C ARG A 363 3.61 8.82 -10.61
N ARG A 364 4.75 8.47 -11.21
CA ARG A 364 5.30 7.10 -11.10
C ARG A 364 5.46 6.72 -9.64
N TRP A 365 6.19 7.53 -8.87
CA TRP A 365 6.41 7.30 -7.45
C TRP A 365 5.12 7.06 -6.68
N ALA A 366 4.08 7.86 -6.92
CA ALA A 366 2.77 7.67 -6.31
C ALA A 366 2.18 6.27 -6.57
N LEU A 367 2.31 5.70 -7.77
CA LEU A 367 1.75 4.37 -8.09
C LEU A 367 2.57 3.18 -7.61
N LEU A 368 3.87 3.36 -7.38
CA LEU A 368 4.77 2.25 -7.08
C LEU A 368 4.43 1.56 -5.76
N TRP A 369 4.57 0.24 -5.74
CA TRP A 369 4.45 -0.54 -4.52
C TRP A 369 5.78 -1.15 -4.12
N VAL A 370 6.08 -1.05 -2.83
CA VAL A 370 7.19 -1.76 -2.19
C VAL A 370 6.66 -2.30 -0.86
N PRO A 371 6.96 -3.56 -0.50
CA PRO A 371 6.49 -4.17 0.75
C PRO A 371 6.80 -3.32 1.99
N PRO A 372 5.94 -3.33 3.02
CA PRO A 372 6.16 -2.56 4.24
C PRO A 372 7.41 -3.06 5.01
N PRO A 373 7.99 -2.24 5.90
CA PRO A 373 9.18 -2.58 6.68
C PRO A 373 9.07 -3.89 7.49
N LEU A 374 7.86 -4.27 7.88
CA LEU A 374 7.58 -5.49 8.64
C LEU A 374 7.61 -6.76 7.79
N ALA A 375 7.67 -6.64 6.46
CA ALA A 375 7.60 -7.80 5.56
C ALA A 375 8.80 -8.75 5.70
N GLY A 376 9.95 -8.26 6.15
CA GLY A 376 11.19 -9.04 6.28
C GLY A 376 11.47 -9.61 7.67
N ILE A 377 10.49 -9.59 8.58
CA ILE A 377 10.61 -10.19 9.92
C ILE A 377 10.01 -11.61 9.85
N GLU A 378 10.83 -12.59 9.48
CA GLU A 378 10.50 -14.02 9.56
C GLU A 378 11.21 -14.72 10.71
#